data_AF-A0A521SKQ0-F1
#
_entry.id   AF-A0A521SKQ0-F1
#
_cell.length_a   1.000
_cell.length_b   1.000
_cell.length_c   1.000
_cell.angle_alpha   90.00
_cell.angle_beta   90.00
_cell.angle_gamma   90.00
#
_symmetry.space_group_name_H-M   'P 1'
#
loop_
_entity.id
_entity.type
_entity.pdbx_description
1 polymer ?
#
loop_
_entity_poly.entity_id
_entity_poly.type
_entity_poly.pdbx_seq_one_letter_code
_entity_poly.pdbx_strand_id
1 'polypeptide(L)'
;MKVPKDILLESRLTGLGTPKRGKVRDIYDLGDAFLFVASDRISAFDVVLPEGILGKGYVLTQLSLHWFDLFAKMGDSVPNHVITAEFDRFPAKCQPYREVLEGRSMMVRKAEPLPVECIVRGYLSGSGWKEYQKTGTVCGEKLPAGLVESA
;
A
#
# COMPACT_ATOMS: atom_id res chain seq x y z
N MET A 1 19.75 -0.23 -6.24
CA MET A 1 18.41 0.28 -6.61
C MET A 1 18.57 1.36 -7.66
N LYS A 2 17.94 1.22 -8.82
CA LYS A 2 17.79 2.35 -9.75
C LYS A 2 16.63 3.20 -9.23
N VAL A 3 16.95 4.34 -8.62
CA VAL A 3 15.94 5.33 -8.24
C VAL A 3 15.33 5.90 -9.52
N PRO A 4 13.99 6.00 -9.64
CA PRO A 4 13.36 6.56 -10.83
C PRO A 4 13.78 8.02 -11.04
N LYS A 5 13.86 8.44 -12.32
CA LYS A 5 14.17 9.82 -12.68
C LYS A 5 12.93 10.71 -12.77
N ASP A 6 11.77 10.10 -13.00
CA ASP A 6 10.50 10.81 -13.25
C ASP A 6 9.42 10.42 -12.25
N ILE A 7 8.54 11.38 -11.97
CA ILE A 7 7.35 11.21 -11.14
C ILE A 7 6.29 10.45 -11.93
N LEU A 8 5.82 9.32 -11.39
CA LEU A 8 4.69 8.58 -11.95
C LEU A 8 3.40 8.97 -11.25
N LEU A 9 2.64 9.89 -11.83
CA LEU A 9 1.29 10.21 -11.34
C LEU A 9 0.27 9.18 -11.79
N GLU A 10 0.31 8.71 -13.03
CA GLU A 10 -0.61 7.69 -13.53
C GLU A 10 0.13 6.71 -14.43
N SER A 11 -0.15 5.42 -14.27
CA SER A 11 0.31 4.39 -15.20
C SER A 11 -0.64 4.29 -16.40
N ARG A 12 -0.04 4.13 -17.58
CA ARG A 12 -0.74 3.99 -18.88
C ARG A 12 -0.18 2.80 -19.64
N LEU A 13 -0.54 1.60 -19.18
CA LEU A 13 -0.11 0.33 -19.75
C LEU A 13 -1.16 -0.14 -20.76
N THR A 14 -1.11 0.38 -21.99
CA THR A 14 -2.16 0.19 -23.01
C THR A 14 -2.48 -1.28 -23.29
N GLY A 15 -1.47 -2.15 -23.24
CA GLY A 15 -1.63 -3.60 -23.41
C GLY A 15 -2.31 -4.34 -22.25
N LEU A 16 -2.61 -3.67 -21.14
CA LEU A 16 -3.24 -4.25 -19.95
C LEU A 16 -4.66 -3.70 -19.70
N GLY A 17 -5.15 -2.80 -20.56
CA GLY A 17 -6.46 -2.17 -20.41
C GLY A 17 -6.48 -1.01 -19.40
N THR A 18 -7.68 -0.60 -18.99
CA THR A 18 -7.87 0.53 -18.07
C THR A 18 -7.71 0.08 -16.61
N PRO A 19 -6.82 0.71 -15.81
CA PRO A 19 -6.66 0.33 -14.41
C PRO A 19 -7.80 0.87 -13.54
N LYS A 20 -8.10 0.15 -12.45
CA LYS A 20 -8.81 0.76 -11.31
C LYS A 20 -7.83 1.65 -10.55
N ARG A 21 -8.12 2.94 -10.46
CA ARG A 21 -7.27 3.91 -9.76
C ARG A 21 -7.81 4.21 -8.36
N GLY A 22 -7.01 3.90 -7.36
CA GLY A 22 -7.20 4.43 -6.00
C GLY A 22 -6.40 5.71 -5.81
N LYS A 23 -6.40 6.25 -4.58
CA LYS A 23 -5.64 7.47 -4.24
C LYS A 23 -4.16 7.40 -4.65
N VAL A 24 -3.51 6.25 -4.41
CA VAL A 24 -2.05 6.10 -4.59
C VAL A 24 -1.62 4.87 -5.41
N ARG A 25 -2.56 4.03 -5.86
CA ARG A 25 -2.26 2.81 -6.62
C ARG A 25 -3.13 2.73 -7.86
N ASP A 26 -2.54 2.23 -8.94
CA ASP A 26 -3.25 1.79 -10.13
C ASP A 26 -3.24 0.26 -10.13
N ILE A 27 -4.41 -0.35 -10.35
CA ILE A 27 -4.60 -1.79 -10.28
C ILE A 27 -5.06 -2.29 -11.65
N TYR A 28 -4.27 -3.15 -12.28
CA TYR A 28 -4.63 -3.82 -13.53
C TYR A 28 -5.10 -5.24 -13.25
N ASP A 29 -6.18 -5.65 -13.92
CA ASP A 29 -6.64 -7.03 -13.93
C ASP A 29 -5.86 -7.83 -14.97
N LEU A 30 -5.11 -8.83 -14.53
CA LEU A 30 -4.36 -9.71 -15.43
C LEU A 30 -5.14 -10.97 -15.83
N GLY A 31 -6.31 -11.21 -15.24
CA GLY A 31 -7.13 -12.42 -15.38
C GLY A 31 -7.19 -13.19 -14.06
N ASP A 32 -6.14 -13.93 -13.74
CA ASP A 32 -5.99 -14.74 -12.53
C ASP A 32 -5.35 -13.98 -11.36
N ALA A 33 -4.66 -12.87 -11.65
CA ALA A 33 -3.98 -12.02 -10.69
C ALA A 33 -4.31 -10.53 -10.90
N PHE A 34 -3.98 -9.72 -9.91
CA PHE A 34 -3.88 -8.26 -10.09
C PHE A 34 -2.42 -7.84 -10.21
N LEU A 35 -2.15 -6.82 -11.03
CA LEU A 35 -0.90 -6.06 -10.99
C LEU A 35 -1.16 -4.77 -10.22
N PHE A 36 -0.52 -4.63 -9.06
CA PHE A 36 -0.54 -3.41 -8.28
C PHE A 36 0.65 -2.55 -8.70
N VAL A 37 0.39 -1.32 -9.12
CA VAL A 37 1.41 -0.31 -9.45
C VAL A 37 1.30 0.84 -8.44
N ALA A 38 2.34 1.03 -7.64
CA ALA A 38 2.41 2.14 -6.68
C ALA A 38 2.82 3.43 -7.40
N SER A 39 1.93 4.41 -7.41
CA SER A 39 2.20 5.74 -7.96
C SER A 39 2.95 6.62 -6.96
N ASP A 40 3.47 7.73 -7.48
CA ASP A 40 4.10 8.79 -6.70
C ASP A 40 3.07 9.80 -6.16
N ARG A 41 1.77 9.58 -6.43
CA ARG A 41 0.67 10.39 -5.86
C ARG A 41 0.66 10.29 -4.33
N ILE A 42 0.27 11.37 -3.67
CA ILE A 42 0.05 11.43 -2.22
C ILE A 42 -1.34 12.00 -1.94
N SER A 43 -1.94 11.61 -0.82
CA SER A 43 -3.23 12.16 -0.38
C SER A 43 -3.18 12.62 1.06
N ALA A 44 -3.83 13.73 1.35
CA ALA A 44 -4.05 14.25 2.69
C ALA A 44 -5.52 14.69 2.82
N PHE A 45 -6.13 14.47 3.98
CA PHE A 45 -7.55 14.80 4.23
C PHE A 45 -8.49 14.27 3.14
N ASP A 46 -8.29 13.01 2.74
CA ASP A 46 -9.02 12.32 1.68
C ASP A 46 -8.92 12.89 0.26
N VAL A 47 -8.09 13.92 0.05
CA VAL A 47 -7.84 14.54 -1.26
C VAL A 47 -6.48 14.11 -1.81
N VAL A 48 -6.43 13.72 -3.09
CA VAL A 48 -5.16 13.47 -3.79
C VAL A 48 -4.55 14.82 -4.20
N LEU A 49 -3.30 15.05 -3.80
CA LEU A 49 -2.59 16.28 -4.12
C LEU A 49 -2.15 16.30 -5.60
N PRO A 50 -2.05 17.48 -6.23
CA PRO A 50 -1.69 17.57 -7.65
C PRO A 50 -0.23 17.15 -7.90
N GLU A 51 0.68 17.43 -6.98
CA GLU A 51 2.09 17.04 -7.09
C GLU A 51 2.37 15.66 -6.49
N GLY A 52 3.25 14.92 -7.17
CA GLY A 52 3.76 13.64 -6.69
C GLY A 52 5.08 13.79 -5.94
N ILE A 53 5.43 12.76 -5.17
CA ILE A 53 6.74 12.66 -4.49
C ILE A 53 7.60 11.66 -5.26
N LEU A 54 8.65 12.15 -5.92
CA LEU A 54 9.56 11.32 -6.72
C LEU A 54 10.04 10.09 -5.95
N GLY A 55 9.81 8.90 -6.52
CA GLY A 55 10.28 7.63 -5.96
C GLY A 55 9.46 7.11 -4.78
N LYS A 56 8.41 7.81 -4.34
CA LYS A 56 7.54 7.36 -3.24
C LYS A 56 6.94 5.98 -3.53
N GLY A 57 6.41 5.77 -4.74
CA GLY A 57 5.81 4.48 -5.11
C GLY A 57 6.82 3.34 -4.98
N TYR A 58 8.06 3.59 -5.40
CA TYR A 58 9.17 2.64 -5.30
C TYR A 58 9.50 2.31 -3.84
N VAL A 59 9.74 3.34 -3.00
CA VAL A 59 10.06 3.13 -1.57
C VAL A 59 8.94 2.36 -0.86
N LEU A 60 7.68 2.72 -1.10
CA LEU A 60 6.55 2.07 -0.43
C LEU A 60 6.35 0.62 -0.88
N THR A 61 6.54 0.31 -2.17
CA THR A 61 6.52 -1.09 -2.63
C THR A 61 7.57 -1.91 -1.92
N GLN A 62 8.79 -1.39 -1.77
CA GLN A 62 9.92 -2.10 -1.18
C GLN A 62 9.74 -2.30 0.32
N LEU A 63 9.20 -1.28 1.00
CA LEU A 63 8.81 -1.39 2.40
C LEU A 63 7.72 -2.45 2.60
N SER A 64 6.70 -2.49 1.74
CA SER A 64 5.67 -3.54 1.81
C SER A 64 6.26 -4.94 1.60
N LEU A 65 7.15 -5.12 0.62
CA LEU A 65 7.80 -6.40 0.36
C LEU A 65 8.65 -6.87 1.55
N HIS A 66 9.36 -5.96 2.21
CA HIS A 66 10.11 -6.27 3.42
C HIS A 66 9.19 -6.80 4.54
N TRP A 67 8.07 -6.12 4.80
CA TRP A 67 7.12 -6.57 5.82
C TRP A 67 6.44 -7.89 5.47
N PHE A 68 6.07 -8.10 4.21
CA PHE A 68 5.52 -9.39 3.76
C PHE A 68 6.51 -10.54 3.96
N ASP A 69 7.78 -10.33 3.62
CA ASP A 69 8.83 -11.32 3.82
C ASP A 69 9.09 -11.60 5.31
N LEU A 70 9.16 -10.54 6.13
CA LEU A 70 9.36 -10.66 7.57
C LEU A 70 8.23 -11.46 8.23
N PHE A 71 6.97 -11.10 7.97
CA PHE A 71 5.82 -11.80 8.57
C PHE A 71 5.62 -13.21 8.04
N ALA A 72 6.02 -13.50 6.80
CA ALA A 72 6.02 -14.87 6.29
C ALA A 72 7.03 -15.77 7.02
N LYS A 73 8.10 -15.19 7.57
CA LYS A 73 9.19 -15.89 8.28
C LYS A 73 9.05 -15.91 9.81
N MET A 74 8.11 -15.15 10.37
CA MET A 74 7.91 -15.03 11.81
C MET A 74 6.89 -16.05 12.34
N GLY A 75 7.17 -16.65 13.50
CA GLY A 75 6.23 -17.40 14.34
C GLY A 75 5.28 -18.31 13.55
N ASP A 76 3.98 -18.12 13.77
CA ASP A 76 2.93 -18.64 12.89
C ASP A 76 2.93 -17.81 11.60
N SER A 77 3.57 -18.35 10.55
CA SER A 77 3.70 -17.71 9.24
C SER A 77 2.37 -17.10 8.78
N VAL A 78 2.37 -15.81 8.46
CA VAL A 78 1.17 -15.10 8.01
C VAL A 78 1.10 -15.13 6.47
N PRO A 79 0.10 -15.82 5.87
CA PRO A 79 -0.06 -15.82 4.42
C PRO A 79 -0.37 -14.41 3.90
N ASN A 80 0.15 -14.09 2.72
CA ASN A 80 -0.11 -12.81 2.07
C ASN A 80 -0.42 -12.99 0.58
N HIS A 81 -0.87 -11.90 -0.06
CA HIS A 81 -1.33 -11.95 -1.45
C HIS A 81 -0.22 -11.90 -2.50
N VAL A 82 1.06 -11.71 -2.15
CA VAL A 82 2.12 -11.51 -3.14
C VAL A 82 2.38 -12.80 -3.90
N ILE A 83 2.39 -12.72 -5.23
CA ILE A 83 2.85 -13.79 -6.14
C ILE A 83 4.31 -13.55 -6.50
N THR A 84 4.63 -12.34 -6.98
CA THR A 84 6.01 -11.91 -7.24
C THR A 84 6.07 -10.38 -7.40
N ALA A 85 7.21 -9.79 -7.10
CA ALA A 85 7.55 -8.41 -7.47
C ALA A 85 8.79 -8.34 -8.38
N GLU A 86 9.30 -9.50 -8.80
CA GLU A 86 10.38 -9.59 -9.78
C GLU A 86 9.80 -9.35 -11.16
N PHE A 87 10.21 -8.26 -11.81
CA PHE A 87 9.67 -7.85 -13.09
C PHE A 87 9.81 -8.94 -14.18
N ASP A 88 10.93 -9.67 -14.16
CA ASP A 88 11.21 -10.73 -15.14
C ASP A 88 10.22 -11.89 -15.04
N ARG A 89 9.53 -12.02 -13.92
CA ARG A 89 8.48 -13.03 -13.69
C ARG A 89 7.07 -12.53 -14.03
N PHE A 90 6.93 -11.28 -14.49
CA PHE A 90 5.65 -10.75 -14.96
C PHE A 90 5.29 -11.31 -16.34
N PRO A 91 3.99 -11.40 -16.68
CA PRO A 91 3.53 -11.88 -17.99
C PRO A 91 4.13 -11.07 -19.15
N ALA A 92 4.21 -11.68 -20.34
CA ALA A 92 4.76 -11.07 -21.55
C ALA A 92 4.17 -9.68 -21.87
N LYS A 93 2.86 -9.49 -21.63
CA LYS A 93 2.17 -8.20 -21.81
C LYS A 93 2.72 -7.06 -20.94
N CYS A 94 3.40 -7.36 -19.83
CA CYS A 94 4.02 -6.37 -18.94
C CYS A 94 5.46 -5.99 -19.37
N GLN A 95 6.12 -6.85 -20.15
CA GLN A 95 7.55 -6.72 -20.49
C GLN A 95 7.91 -5.39 -21.19
N PRO A 96 7.06 -4.81 -22.06
CA PRO A 96 7.33 -3.50 -22.66
C PRO A 96 7.39 -2.33 -21.65
N TYR A 97 6.94 -2.52 -20.42
CA TYR A 97 6.76 -1.43 -19.44
C TYR A 97 7.73 -1.48 -18.27
N ARG A 98 8.93 -2.06 -18.45
CA ARG A 98 9.93 -2.19 -17.37
C ARG A 98 10.19 -0.90 -16.63
N GLU A 99 10.44 0.19 -17.35
CA GLU A 99 10.79 1.48 -16.75
C GLU A 99 9.71 2.03 -15.80
N VAL A 100 8.44 1.72 -16.09
CA VAL A 100 7.31 2.13 -15.27
C VAL A 100 7.07 1.16 -14.11
N LEU A 101 7.26 -0.15 -14.34
CA LEU A 101 6.84 -1.19 -13.42
C LEU A 101 7.90 -1.63 -12.41
N GLU A 102 9.16 -1.72 -12.84
CA GLU A 102 10.22 -2.35 -12.04
C GLU A 102 10.41 -1.66 -10.69
N GLY A 103 10.35 -2.46 -9.62
CA GLY A 103 10.54 -2.05 -8.22
C GLY A 103 9.44 -1.19 -7.59
N ARG A 104 8.41 -0.80 -8.34
CA ARG A 104 7.19 -0.14 -7.81
C ARG A 104 5.90 -0.94 -8.04
N SER A 105 6.04 -2.19 -8.50
CA SER A 105 4.90 -3.05 -8.84
C SER A 105 5.03 -4.42 -8.21
N MET A 106 3.89 -5.06 -8.00
CA MET A 106 3.80 -6.45 -7.56
C MET A 106 2.59 -7.12 -8.18
N MET A 107 2.75 -8.38 -8.58
CA MET A 107 1.64 -9.23 -8.96
C MET A 107 1.11 -9.92 -7.71
N VAL A 108 -0.21 -9.84 -7.51
CA VAL A 108 -0.88 -10.32 -6.29
C VAL A 108 -2.06 -11.22 -6.64
N ARG A 109 -2.33 -12.20 -5.77
CA ARG A 109 -3.53 -13.03 -5.81
C ARG A 109 -4.76 -12.13 -5.66
N LYS A 110 -5.81 -12.43 -6.42
CA LYS A 110 -7.12 -11.83 -6.18
C LYS A 110 -7.65 -12.30 -4.83
N ALA A 111 -8.20 -11.37 -4.06
CA ALA A 111 -8.83 -11.65 -2.78
C ALA A 111 -10.07 -10.78 -2.65
N GLU A 112 -11.07 -11.28 -1.92
CA GLU A 112 -12.23 -10.49 -1.49
C GLU A 112 -11.87 -9.80 -0.17
N PRO A 113 -11.75 -8.45 -0.15
CA PRO A 113 -11.44 -7.75 1.08
C PRO A 113 -12.60 -7.83 2.07
N LEU A 114 -12.30 -8.14 3.32
CA LEU A 114 -13.28 -7.96 4.40
C LEU A 114 -13.59 -6.46 4.54
N PRO A 115 -14.86 -6.06 4.75
CA PRO A 115 -15.25 -4.65 4.86
C PRO A 115 -14.92 -4.07 6.25
N VAL A 116 -13.69 -4.29 6.73
CA VAL A 116 -13.18 -3.84 8.03
C VAL A 116 -11.74 -3.35 7.90
N GLU A 117 -11.39 -2.32 8.68
CA GLU A 117 -10.02 -1.81 8.78
C GLU A 117 -9.37 -2.34 10.06
N CYS A 118 -8.39 -3.24 9.93
CA CYS A 118 -7.70 -3.85 11.07
C CYS A 118 -6.58 -2.91 11.60
N ILE A 119 -6.93 -2.04 12.54
CA ILE A 119 -6.02 -1.02 13.08
C ILE A 119 -5.44 -1.49 14.43
N VAL A 120 -4.11 -1.49 14.56
CA VAL A 120 -3.39 -1.70 15.83
C VAL A 120 -2.80 -0.36 16.29
N ARG A 121 -2.91 -0.06 17.59
CA ARG A 121 -2.41 1.18 18.20
C ARG A 121 -1.43 0.84 19.33
N GLY A 122 -0.13 1.06 19.10
CA GLY A 122 0.89 0.97 20.15
C GLY A 122 1.02 2.26 20.98
N TYR A 123 0.60 3.39 20.40
CA TYR A 123 0.62 4.73 21.02
C TYR A 123 -0.72 5.42 20.80
N LEU A 124 -1.11 6.26 21.75
CA LEU A 124 -2.37 6.99 21.69
C LEU A 124 -2.20 8.34 20.96
N SER A 125 -2.71 8.41 19.73
CA SER A 125 -2.66 9.62 18.89
C SER A 125 -3.85 9.66 17.92
N GLY A 126 -4.01 10.79 17.23
CA GLY A 126 -5.01 10.96 16.18
C GLY A 126 -6.46 10.79 16.68
N SER A 127 -7.27 10.03 15.93
CA SER A 127 -8.69 9.82 16.29
C SER A 127 -8.88 9.11 17.63
N GLY A 128 -8.00 8.17 17.98
CA GLY A 128 -8.05 7.49 19.28
C GLY A 128 -7.83 8.45 20.45
N TRP A 129 -6.84 9.36 20.32
CA TRP A 129 -6.61 10.39 21.34
C TRP A 129 -7.81 11.34 21.50
N LYS A 130 -8.40 11.78 20.37
CA LYS A 130 -9.59 12.65 20.38
C LYS A 130 -10.80 12.00 21.07
N GLU A 131 -10.98 10.69 20.93
CA GLU A 131 -12.02 9.94 21.65
C GLU A 131 -11.69 9.85 23.15
N TYR A 132 -10.47 9.45 23.48
CA TYR A 132 -10.03 9.29 24.86
C TYR A 132 -10.17 10.58 25.68
N GLN A 133 -9.83 11.73 25.11
CA GLN A 133 -10.02 13.02 25.77
C GLN A 133 -11.50 13.33 26.12
N LYS A 134 -12.44 12.80 25.35
CA LYS A 134 -13.88 13.05 25.54
C LYS A 134 -14.53 12.04 26.47
N THR A 135 -14.18 10.77 26.35
CA THR A 135 -14.92 9.66 26.98
C THR A 135 -14.04 8.69 27.77
N GLY A 136 -12.72 8.85 27.73
CA GLY A 136 -11.77 7.90 28.32
C GLY A 136 -11.72 6.56 27.58
N THR A 137 -12.21 6.50 26.34
CA THR A 137 -12.30 5.27 25.53
C THR A 137 -11.55 5.39 24.21
N VAL A 138 -11.24 4.25 23.59
CA VAL A 138 -10.83 4.13 22.18
C VAL A 138 -11.60 2.99 21.54
N CYS A 139 -12.33 3.28 20.46
CA CYS A 139 -13.24 2.32 19.83
C CYS A 139 -14.27 1.75 20.83
N GLY A 140 -14.71 2.55 21.80
CA GLY A 140 -15.62 2.13 22.86
C GLY A 140 -14.98 1.40 24.05
N GLU A 141 -13.71 0.98 23.93
CA GLU A 141 -12.99 0.30 25.01
C GLU A 141 -12.40 1.32 26.00
N LYS A 142 -12.67 1.15 27.30
CA LYS A 142 -12.13 2.03 28.34
C LYS A 142 -10.62 1.84 28.49
N LEU A 143 -9.90 2.96 28.54
CA LEU A 143 -8.47 2.98 28.83
C LEU A 143 -8.18 3.51 30.24
N PRO A 144 -7.00 3.22 30.81
CA PRO A 144 -6.56 3.80 32.08
C PRO A 144 -6.62 5.33 32.05
N ALA A 145 -6.86 5.95 33.21
CA ALA A 145 -6.83 7.40 33.35
C ALA A 145 -5.40 7.96 33.30
N GLY A 146 -5.27 9.24 32.93
CA GLY A 146 -4.00 9.97 32.97
C GLY A 146 -3.05 9.67 31.81
N LEU A 147 -3.51 9.02 30.74
CA LEU A 147 -2.70 8.86 29.53
C LEU A 147 -2.45 10.22 28.87
N VAL A 148 -1.26 10.37 28.30
CA VAL A 148 -0.81 11.57 27.60
C VAL A 148 -0.63 11.24 26.12
N GLU A 149 -0.82 12.24 25.27
CA GLU A 149 -0.70 12.08 23.82
C GLU A 149 0.71 11.58 23.42
N SER A 150 0.75 10.47 22.67
CA SER A 150 1.95 9.90 22.05
C SER A 150 3.10 9.53 23.02
N ALA A 151 2.81 9.33 24.31
CA ALA A 151 3.76 8.89 25.33
C ALA A 151 4.00 7.36 25.31
#